data_AF-A0A970LP93-F1
#
_entry.id   AF-A0A970LP93-F1
#
_cell.length_a   1.000
_cell.length_b   1.000
_cell.length_c   1.000
_cell.angle_alpha   90.00
_cell.angle_beta   90.00
_cell.angle_gamma   90.00
#
_symmetry.space_group_name_H-M   'P 1'
#
loop_
_entity.id
_entity.type
_entity.pdbx_description
1 polymer ?
#
loop_
_entity_poly.entity_id
_entity_poly.type
_entity_poly.pdbx_seq_one_letter_code
_entity_poly.pdbx_strand_id
1 'polypeptide(L)'
;MDLHALESLLTTILTLASHFLEVLGAIIILYAAVKTFLYFLNTGHCSRPVRLGLARYLVFALEFKLAGEILHTVIVRSISEVLILAAVVALRFVLNLILHWEIHQELSDEANER
;
A
#
# COMPACT_ATOMS: atom_id res chain seq x y z
N MET A 1 -0.47 -10.95 -38.50
CA MET A 1 -0.38 -10.98 -37.03
C MET A 1 -1.72 -11.40 -36.51
N ASP A 2 -1.81 -12.60 -35.95
CA ASP A 2 -3.07 -13.15 -35.46
C ASP A 2 -3.48 -12.41 -34.19
N LEU A 3 -4.77 -12.12 -34.05
CA LEU A 3 -5.33 -11.37 -32.92
C LEU A 3 -4.93 -11.98 -31.55
N HIS A 4 -4.81 -13.31 -31.50
CA HIS A 4 -4.32 -14.05 -30.32
C HIS A 4 -2.88 -13.71 -29.93
N ALA A 5 -1.99 -13.45 -30.90
CA ALA A 5 -0.62 -13.06 -30.61
C ALA A 5 -0.56 -11.65 -29.98
N LEU A 6 -1.47 -10.75 -30.37
CA LEU A 6 -1.57 -9.42 -29.77
C LEU A 6 -2.12 -9.48 -28.34
N GLU A 7 -3.15 -10.28 -28.09
CA GLU A 7 -3.78 -10.44 -26.77
C GLU A 7 -2.84 -11.10 -25.75
N SER A 8 -2.10 -12.13 -26.15
CA SER A 8 -1.07 -12.77 -25.31
C SER A 8 0.09 -11.82 -24.99
N LEU A 9 0.53 -11.03 -25.97
CA LEU A 9 1.57 -10.02 -25.77
C LEU A 9 1.10 -8.94 -24.79
N LEU A 10 -0.11 -8.40 -24.98
CA LEU A 10 -0.70 -7.41 -24.09
C LEU A 10 -0.83 -7.94 -22.65
N THR A 11 -1.35 -9.15 -22.49
CA THR A 11 -1.49 -9.81 -21.19
C THR A 11 -0.15 -9.95 -20.48
N THR A 12 0.88 -10.35 -21.22
CA THR A 12 2.24 -10.51 -20.67
C THR A 12 2.80 -9.17 -20.19
N ILE A 13 2.68 -8.11 -21.00
CA ILE A 13 3.18 -6.77 -20.64
C ILE A 13 2.45 -6.23 -19.41
N LEU A 14 1.12 -6.28 -19.39
CA LEU A 14 0.32 -5.73 -18.31
C LEU A 14 0.53 -6.52 -17.01
N THR A 15 0.66 -7.84 -17.09
CA THR A 15 0.99 -8.69 -15.93
C THR A 15 2.38 -8.34 -15.39
N LEU A 16 3.38 -8.19 -16.27
CA LEU A 16 4.74 -7.83 -15.86
C LEU A 16 4.78 -6.45 -15.19
N ALA A 17 4.07 -5.47 -15.75
CA ALA A 17 3.99 -4.13 -15.20
C ALA A 17 3.26 -4.10 -13.84
N SER A 18 2.22 -4.91 -13.65
CA SER A 18 1.52 -5.05 -12.36
C SER A 18 2.47 -5.55 -11.26
N HIS A 19 3.19 -6.65 -11.53
CA HIS A 19 4.18 -7.19 -10.59
C HIS A 19 5.30 -6.19 -10.29
N PHE A 20 5.74 -5.44 -11.29
CA PHE A 20 6.75 -4.40 -11.10
C PHE A 20 6.27 -3.31 -10.14
N LEU A 21 5.04 -2.82 -10.30
CA LEU A 21 4.45 -1.83 -9.40
C LEU A 21 4.32 -2.37 -7.95
N GLU A 22 3.93 -3.64 -7.80
CA GLU A 22 3.89 -4.27 -6.47
C GLU A 22 5.24 -4.31 -5.78
N VAL A 23 6.29 -4.68 -6.52
CA VAL A 23 7.66 -4.74 -6.00
C VAL A 23 8.13 -3.35 -5.58
N LEU A 24 7.85 -2.31 -6.36
CA LEU A 24 8.17 -0.93 -6.00
C LEU A 24 7.48 -0.51 -4.70
N GLY A 25 6.17 -0.76 -4.58
CA GLY A 25 5.43 -0.50 -3.35
C GLY A 25 6.02 -1.24 -2.14
N ALA A 26 6.37 -2.52 -2.31
CA ALA A 26 6.99 -3.32 -1.25
C ALA A 26 8.35 -2.76 -0.82
N ILE A 27 9.19 -2.33 -1.75
CA ILE A 27 10.49 -1.71 -1.45
C ILE A 27 10.32 -0.42 -0.64
N ILE A 28 9.35 0.43 -1.01
CA ILE A 28 9.07 1.68 -0.30
C ILE A 28 8.62 1.40 1.14
N ILE A 29 7.71 0.44 1.34
CA ILE A 29 7.25 0.01 2.68
C ILE A 29 8.43 -0.50 3.51
N LEU A 30 9.24 -1.39 2.94
CA LEU A 30 10.38 -1.98 3.63
C LEU A 30 11.39 -0.92 4.06
N TYR A 31 11.74 -0.01 3.16
CA TYR A 31 12.64 1.11 3.45
C TYR A 31 12.11 1.98 4.60
N ALA A 32 10.84 2.37 4.54
CA ALA A 32 10.23 3.24 5.54
C ALA A 32 10.14 2.55 6.92
N ALA A 33 9.81 1.25 6.94
CA ALA A 33 9.74 0.43 8.14
C ALA A 33 11.13 0.30 8.80
N VAL A 34 12.15 -0.09 8.03
CA VAL A 34 13.53 -0.23 8.54
C VAL A 34 14.04 1.11 9.07
N LYS A 35 13.88 2.19 8.32
CA LYS A 35 14.30 3.54 8.76
C LYS A 35 13.64 3.95 10.07
N THR A 36 12.33 3.78 10.17
CA THR A 36 11.56 4.14 11.37
C THR A 36 11.93 3.26 12.56
N PHE A 37 12.11 1.96 12.33
CA PHE A 37 12.48 1.01 13.37
C PHE A 37 13.89 1.26 13.93
N LEU A 38 14.88 1.54 13.07
CA LEU A 38 16.23 1.89 13.51
C LEU A 38 16.24 3.21 14.29
N TYR A 39 15.45 4.20 13.88
CA TYR A 39 15.31 5.45 14.63
C TYR A 39 14.73 5.19 16.04
N PHE A 40 13.71 4.34 16.13
CA PHE A 40 13.10 3.96 17.40
C PHE A 40 14.09 3.25 18.32
N LEU A 41 14.87 2.29 17.81
CA LEU A 41 15.89 1.59 18.59
C LEU A 41 16.98 2.53 19.14
N ASN A 42 17.40 3.52 18.36
CA ASN A 42 18.45 4.45 18.79
C ASN A 42 17.96 5.50 19.80
N THR A 43 16.68 5.89 19.71
CA THR A 43 16.15 7.02 20.49
C THR A 43 15.28 6.57 21.67
N GLY A 44 14.81 5.31 21.65
CA GLY A 44 13.89 4.75 22.66
C GLY A 44 12.46 5.31 22.58
N HIS A 45 12.20 6.30 21.72
CA HIS A 45 10.89 6.88 21.51
C HIS A 45 10.66 7.19 20.03
N CYS A 46 9.39 7.16 19.60
CA CYS A 46 9.01 7.44 18.22
C CYS A 46 8.40 8.84 18.11
N SER A 47 9.22 9.81 17.72
CA SER A 47 8.78 11.21 17.56
C SER A 47 7.66 11.31 16.52
N ARG A 48 6.66 12.15 16.78
CA ARG A 48 5.54 12.45 15.88
C ARG A 48 5.94 12.67 14.40
N PRO A 49 6.99 13.46 14.06
CA PRO A 49 7.42 13.62 12.66
C PRO A 49 7.90 12.32 11.99
N VAL A 50 8.49 11.39 12.74
CA VAL A 50 8.95 10.10 12.21
C VAL A 50 7.75 9.20 11.91
N ARG A 51 6.76 9.15 12.81
CA ARG A 51 5.51 8.40 12.60
C ARG A 51 4.72 8.94 11.41
N LEU A 52 4.65 10.27 11.25
CA LEU A 52 4.02 10.90 10.09
C LEU A 52 4.78 10.58 8.79
N GLY A 53 6.11 10.54 8.84
CA GLY A 53 6.96 10.14 7.72
C GLY A 53 6.65 8.71 7.27
N LEU A 54 6.60 7.76 8.21
CA LEU A 54 6.21 6.37 7.93
C LEU A 54 4.83 6.29 7.26
N ALA A 55 3.83 6.98 7.82
CA ALA A 55 2.48 6.99 7.26
C ALA A 55 2.44 7.48 5.81
N ARG A 56 3.20 8.54 5.48
CA ARG A 56 3.30 9.05 4.09
C ARG A 56 3.90 8.02 3.14
N TYR A 57 4.97 7.31 3.54
CA TYR A 57 5.54 6.25 2.71
C TYR A 57 4.59 5.07 2.54
N LEU A 58 3.82 4.71 3.58
CA LEU A 58 2.81 3.65 3.48
C LEU A 58 1.70 4.03 2.48
N VAL A 59 1.18 5.25 2.55
CA VAL A 59 0.16 5.74 1.60
C VAL A 59 0.71 5.74 0.18
N PHE A 60 1.91 6.28 -0.03
CA PHE A 60 2.54 6.31 -1.35
C PHE A 60 2.75 4.90 -1.92
N ALA A 61 3.20 3.95 -1.10
CA ALA A 61 3.34 2.55 -1.53
C ALA A 61 1.99 1.88 -1.87
N LEU A 62 0.92 2.27 -1.20
CA LEU A 62 -0.42 1.77 -1.50
C LEU A 62 -0.92 2.27 -2.87
N GLU A 63 -0.54 3.47 -3.31
CA GLU A 63 -0.87 3.96 -4.65
C GLU A 63 -0.25 3.07 -5.74
N PHE A 64 0.98 2.57 -5.56
CA PHE A 64 1.59 1.62 -6.48
C PHE A 64 0.88 0.27 -6.50
N LYS A 65 0.49 -0.25 -5.33
CA LYS A 65 -0.31 -1.49 -5.26
C LYS A 65 -1.65 -1.33 -5.96
N LEU A 66 -2.34 -0.21 -5.72
CA LEU A 66 -3.61 0.09 -6.38
C LEU A 66 -3.44 0.23 -7.90
N ALA A 67 -2.34 0.86 -8.37
CA ALA A 67 -2.04 0.94 -9.79
C ALA A 67 -1.78 -0.44 -10.43
N GLY A 68 -1.03 -1.31 -9.74
CA GLY A 68 -0.80 -2.69 -10.20
C GLY A 68 -2.09 -3.51 -10.24
N GLU A 69 -2.97 -3.29 -9.26
CA GLU A 69 -4.29 -3.92 -9.18
C GLU A 69 -5.18 -3.52 -10.37
N ILE A 70 -5.28 -2.22 -10.65
CA ILE A 70 -6.02 -1.70 -11.80
C ILE A 70 -5.52 -2.37 -13.09
N LEU A 71 -4.20 -2.46 -13.28
CA LEU A 71 -3.61 -3.06 -14.47
C LEU A 71 -3.95 -4.55 -14.62
N HIS A 72 -4.05 -5.28 -13.51
CA HIS A 72 -4.46 -6.68 -13.49
C HIS A 72 -5.95 -6.84 -13.85
N THR A 73 -6.83 -5.98 -13.32
CA THR A 73 -8.27 -6.00 -13.63
C THR A 73 -8.61 -5.64 -15.08
N VAL A 74 -7.72 -4.94 -15.79
CA VAL A 74 -7.86 -4.66 -17.24
C VAL A 74 -7.79 -5.95 -18.07
N ILE A 75 -7.05 -6.95 -17.61
CA ILE A 75 -6.85 -8.23 -18.31
C ILE A 75 -7.86 -9.29 -17.82
N VAL A 76 -8.01 -9.41 -16.50
CA VAL A 76 -8.78 -10.48 -15.88
C VAL A 76 -10.20 -10.00 -15.59
N ARG A 77 -11.16 -10.38 -16.46
CA ARG A 77 -12.61 -10.20 -16.24
C ARG A 77 -13.26 -11.32 -15.41
N SER A 78 -12.49 -12.08 -14.64
CA SER A 78 -13.00 -13.08 -13.69
C SER A 78 -13.43 -12.40 -12.40
N ILE A 79 -14.74 -12.18 -12.22
CA ILE A 79 -15.32 -11.50 -11.05
C ILE A 79 -14.88 -12.15 -9.72
N SER A 80 -14.65 -13.47 -9.70
CA SER A 80 -14.24 -14.22 -8.51
C SER A 80 -12.83 -13.88 -8.01
N GLU A 81 -11.86 -13.70 -8.90
CA GLU A 81 -10.47 -13.38 -8.52
C GLU A 81 -10.33 -11.92 -8.12
N VAL A 82 -11.02 -11.02 -8.85
CA VAL A 82 -11.09 -9.59 -8.52
C VAL A 82 -11.75 -9.37 -7.15
N LEU A 83 -12.76 -10.16 -6.78
CA LEU A 83 -13.44 -10.05 -5.48
C LEU A 83 -12.52 -10.35 -4.29
N ILE A 84 -11.72 -11.42 -4.37
CA ILE A 84 -10.81 -11.81 -3.29
C ILE A 84 -9.72 -10.74 -3.12
N LEU A 85 -9.19 -10.26 -4.23
CA LEU A 85 -8.13 -9.28 -4.23
C LEU A 85 -8.62 -7.91 -3.72
N ALA A 86 -9.82 -7.50 -4.14
CA ALA A 86 -10.50 -6.32 -3.59
C ALA A 86 -10.77 -6.45 -2.08
N ALA A 87 -11.14 -7.63 -1.58
CA ALA A 87 -11.37 -7.86 -0.16
C ALA A 87 -10.07 -7.70 0.67
N VAL A 88 -8.94 -8.22 0.18
CA VAL A 88 -7.64 -8.06 0.85
C VAL A 88 -7.18 -6.60 0.86
N VAL A 89 -7.36 -5.87 -0.24
CA VAL A 89 -7.04 -4.44 -0.33
C VAL A 89 -7.94 -3.61 0.59
N ALA A 90 -9.26 -3.88 0.61
CA ALA A 90 -10.21 -3.21 1.49
C ALA A 90 -9.89 -3.43 2.96
N LEU A 91 -9.56 -4.67 3.35
CA LEU A 91 -9.12 -5.00 4.71
C LEU A 91 -7.88 -4.18 5.10
N ARG A 92 -6.92 -4.05 4.18
CA ARG A 92 -5.71 -3.25 4.38
C ARG A 92 -6.02 -1.77 4.60
N PHE A 93 -6.99 -1.24 3.86
CA PHE A 93 -7.45 0.15 4.01
C PHE A 93 -8.12 0.35 5.36
N VAL A 94 -9.03 -0.55 5.75
CA VAL A 94 -9.75 -0.48 7.03
C VAL A 94 -8.78 -0.53 8.22
N LEU A 95 -7.84 -1.48 8.21
CA LEU A 95 -6.84 -1.59 9.29
C LEU A 95 -5.99 -0.32 9.41
N ASN A 96 -5.58 0.26 8.28
CA ASN A 96 -4.78 1.49 8.28
C ASN A 96 -5.61 2.72 8.70
N LEU A 97 -6.90 2.75 8.35
CA LEU A 97 -7.82 3.83 8.74
C LEU A 97 -8.12 3.81 10.26
N ILE A 98 -8.32 2.63 10.83
CA ILE A 98 -8.51 2.44 12.28
C ILE A 98 -7.28 2.98 13.02
N LEU A 99 -6.09 2.58 12.58
CA LEU A 99 -4.83 3.03 13.17
C LEU A 99 -4.66 4.56 13.05
N HIS A 100 -5.07 5.14 11.92
CA HIS A 100 -5.05 6.59 11.73
C HIS A 100 -6.02 7.33 12.67
N TRP A 101 -7.22 6.79 12.88
CA TRP A 101 -8.22 7.34 13.78
C TRP A 101 -7.84 7.23 15.25
N GLU A 102 -7.29 6.10 15.68
CA GLU A 102 -6.80 5.88 17.04
C GLU A 102 -5.70 6.90 17.39
N ILE A 103 -4.74 7.08 16.46
CA ILE A 103 -3.72 8.13 16.56
C ILE A 103 -4.33 9.55 16.69
N HIS A 104 -5.45 9.82 16.03
CA HIS A 104 -6.05 11.16 16.04
C HIS A 104 -6.89 11.42 17.29
N GLN A 105 -7.49 10.38 17.87
CA GLN A 105 -8.28 10.51 19.10
C GLN A 105 -7.38 10.74 20.32
N GLU A 106 -6.30 9.98 20.47
CA GLU A 106 -5.33 10.18 21.56
C GLU A 106 -4.73 11.60 21.58
N LEU A 107 -4.48 12.18 20.40
CA LEU A 107 -4.00 13.57 20.27
C LEU A 107 -5.04 14.62 20.69
N SER A 108 -6.32 14.29 20.60
CA SER A 108 -7.42 15.18 21.00
C SER A 108 -7.64 15.12 22.51
N ASP A 109 -7.45 13.95 23.12
CA ASP A 109 -7.64 13.75 24.56
C ASP A 109 -6.51 14.40 25.37
N GLU A 110 -5.25 14.31 24.92
CA GLU A 110 -4.12 14.99 25.56
C GLU A 110 -4.20 16.53 25.51
N ALA A 111 -4.94 17.09 24.55
CA ALA A 111 -5.14 18.53 24.42
C ALA A 111 -6.28 19.07 25.30
N ASN A 112 -7.20 18.21 25.74
CA ASN A 112 -8.34 18.57 26.58
C ASN A 112 -8.03 18.43 28.09
N GLU A 113 -6.91 17.78 28.43
CA GLU A 113 -6.39 17.67 29.82
C GLU A 113 -5.34 18.73 30.18
N ARG A 114 -4.99 19.66 29.27
CA ARG A 114 -4.11 20.82 29.53
C ARG A 114 -4.88 22.13 29.55
#